data_AF-A0A6G4ZW07-F1
#
_entry.id   AF-A0A6G4ZW07-F1
#
_cell.length_a   1.000
_cell.length_b   1.000
_cell.length_c   1.000
_cell.angle_alpha   90.00
_cell.angle_beta   90.00
_cell.angle_gamma   90.00
#
_symmetry.space_group_name_H-M   'P 1'
#
loop_
_entity.id
_entity.type
_entity.pdbx_description
1 polymer ?
#
loop_
_entity_poly.entity_id
_entity_poly.type
_entity_poly.pdbx_seq_one_letter_code
_entity_poly.pdbx_strand_id
1 'polypeptide(L)'
;MKTLATGKVVKAFGNLLHIAFEGNIRQGEVAMIDLDGISLKGEVIEIIGDVVKLQVFEDTRGVRFGTHVEFSTHLLEAELGPGLLTSIFDGLQNPLEQIANATGLFLTRGTYLPALDYKRHWDYHPTCQIGDVLCRGEEIG
;
A
#
# COMPACT_ATOMS: atom_id res chain seq x y z
N MET A 1 -2.38 5.39 20.69
CA MET A 1 -2.09 5.45 19.25
C MET A 1 -0.59 5.55 19.09
N LYS A 2 0.03 4.65 18.30
CA LYS A 2 1.44 4.80 17.93
C LYS A 2 1.52 5.97 16.95
N THR A 3 2.29 7.00 17.26
CA THR A 3 2.59 8.07 16.30
C THR A 3 3.38 7.46 15.15
N LEU A 4 2.88 7.60 13.92
CA LEU A 4 3.60 7.15 12.73
C LEU A 4 4.86 7.99 12.53
N ALA A 5 5.91 7.38 11.98
CA ALA A 5 7.08 8.14 11.56
C ALA A 5 6.69 9.02 10.37
N THR A 6 7.33 10.18 10.24
CA THR A 6 7.03 11.13 9.17
C THR A 6 8.31 11.67 8.56
N GLY A 7 8.20 12.27 7.39
CA GLY A 7 9.33 12.87 6.72
C GLY A 7 8.94 13.92 5.69
N LYS A 8 9.97 14.50 5.06
CA LYS A 8 9.86 15.48 3.99
C LYS A 8 10.81 15.17 2.86
N VAL A 9 10.34 15.33 1.62
CA VAL A 9 11.16 15.18 0.42
C VAL A 9 12.26 16.24 0.41
N VAL A 10 13.53 15.82 0.32
CA VAL A 10 14.70 16.70 0.21
C VAL A 10 15.36 16.66 -1.16
N LYS A 11 15.27 15.54 -1.89
CA LYS A 11 15.74 15.41 -3.29
C LYS A 11 14.82 14.46 -4.06
N ALA A 12 14.74 14.63 -5.38
CA ALA A 12 13.97 13.76 -6.26
C ALA A 12 14.74 13.47 -7.55
N PHE A 13 14.79 12.19 -7.94
CA PHE A 13 15.42 11.69 -9.15
C PHE A 13 14.42 10.77 -9.86
N GLY A 14 13.54 11.34 -10.69
CA GLY A 14 12.41 10.59 -11.26
C GLY A 14 11.48 10.08 -10.17
N ASN A 15 11.27 8.76 -10.10
CA ASN A 15 10.47 8.11 -9.07
C ASN A 15 11.26 7.67 -7.82
N LEU A 16 12.57 7.98 -7.76
CA LEU A 16 13.38 7.78 -6.57
C LEU A 16 13.45 9.08 -5.77
N LEU A 17 12.91 9.08 -4.54
CA LEU A 17 12.87 10.23 -3.66
C LEU A 17 13.85 10.05 -2.49
N HIS A 18 14.49 11.13 -2.06
CA HIS A 18 15.22 11.17 -0.80
C HIS A 18 14.37 11.91 0.23
N ILE A 19 14.09 11.27 1.35
CA ILE A 19 13.20 11.79 2.41
C ILE A 19 14.03 11.95 3.68
N ALA A 20 14.10 13.17 4.22
CA ALA A 20 14.56 13.36 5.59
C ALA A 20 13.43 12.98 6.54
N PHE A 21 13.68 12.14 7.54
CA PHE A 21 12.63 11.54 8.36
C PHE A 21 12.89 11.69 9.86
N GLU A 22 11.82 11.59 10.64
CA GLU A 22 11.84 11.52 12.09
C GLU A 22 11.02 10.30 12.56
N GLY A 23 11.53 9.60 13.58
CA GLY A 23 10.90 8.42 14.15
C GLY A 23 11.55 7.11 13.71
N ASN A 24 10.88 6.00 14.01
CA ASN A 24 11.37 4.66 13.71
C ASN A 24 10.78 4.19 12.39
N ILE A 25 11.66 3.78 11.49
CA ILE A 25 11.32 3.23 10.18
C ILE A 25 12.13 1.95 9.93
N ARG A 26 11.71 1.13 8.96
CA ARG A 26 12.44 -0.06 8.52
C ARG A 26 12.57 -0.13 7.01
N GLN A 27 13.59 -0.85 6.55
CA GLN A 27 13.74 -1.15 5.13
C GLN A 27 12.59 -2.06 4.64
N GLY A 28 12.11 -1.82 3.44
CA GLY A 28 10.92 -2.47 2.85
C GLY A 28 9.58 -1.89 3.32
N GLU A 29 9.60 -0.91 4.23
CA GLU A 29 8.39 -0.26 4.72
C GLU A 29 7.71 0.56 3.61
N VAL A 30 6.39 0.48 3.55
CA VAL A 30 5.58 1.30 2.66
C VAL A 30 5.40 2.69 3.26
N ALA A 31 5.56 3.71 2.43
CA ALA A 31 5.29 5.09 2.78
C ALA A 31 4.29 5.72 1.80
N MET A 32 3.57 6.72 2.30
CA MET A 32 2.56 7.49 1.58
C MET A 32 3.06 8.93 1.41
N ILE A 33 3.19 9.38 0.16
CA ILE A 33 3.59 10.74 -0.20
C ILE A 33 2.33 11.57 -0.42
N ASP A 34 2.17 12.66 0.34
CA ASP A 34 0.99 13.53 0.25
C ASP A 34 1.20 14.67 -0.76
N LEU A 35 0.43 14.64 -1.84
CA LEU A 35 0.38 15.64 -2.91
C LEU A 35 -0.99 16.31 -2.95
N ASP A 36 -1.22 17.26 -2.03
CA ASP A 36 -2.41 18.10 -2.00
C ASP A 36 -3.72 17.30 -2.18
N GLY A 37 -3.87 16.23 -1.40
CA GLY A 37 -5.05 15.34 -1.45
C GLY A 37 -4.90 14.11 -2.35
N ILE A 38 -3.77 13.94 -3.02
CA ILE A 38 -3.40 12.70 -3.71
C ILE A 38 -2.30 12.02 -2.91
N SER A 39 -2.53 10.77 -2.52
CA SER A 39 -1.53 9.99 -1.80
C SER A 39 -0.84 9.03 -2.77
N LEU A 40 0.49 9.08 -2.87
CA LEU A 40 1.26 8.13 -3.69
C LEU A 40 1.97 7.11 -2.81
N LYS A 41 1.98 5.85 -3.21
CA LYS A 41 2.62 4.76 -2.48
C LYS A 41 4.07 4.59 -2.96
N GLY A 42 4.97 4.37 -2.02
CA GLY A 42 6.35 3.98 -2.30
C GLY A 42 6.91 3.05 -1.23
N GLU A 43 8.10 2.52 -1.48
CA GLU A 43 8.81 1.59 -0.59
C GLU A 43 10.18 2.13 -0.19
N VAL A 44 10.53 1.98 1.08
CA VAL A 44 11.86 2.32 1.61
C VAL A 44 12.87 1.28 1.13
N ILE A 45 13.78 1.68 0.24
CA ILE A 45 14.79 0.77 -0.33
C ILE A 45 16.16 0.90 0.35
N GLU A 46 16.43 2.05 0.99
CA GLU A 46 17.70 2.30 1.68
C GLU A 46 17.54 3.35 2.79
N ILE A 47 18.24 3.16 3.91
CA ILE A 47 18.27 4.08 5.05
C ILE A 47 19.72 4.50 5.31
N ILE A 48 20.00 5.81 5.23
CA ILE A 48 21.33 6.40 5.42
C ILE A 48 21.23 7.56 6.40
N GLY A 49 21.61 7.31 7.66
CA GLY A 49 21.52 8.34 8.71
C GLY A 49 20.07 8.78 8.93
N ASP A 50 19.82 10.07 8.72
CA ASP A 50 18.51 10.73 8.84
C ASP A 50 17.75 10.86 7.50
N VAL A 51 18.24 10.21 6.45
CA VAL A 51 17.63 10.22 5.12
C VAL A 51 17.32 8.80 4.65
N VAL A 52 16.15 8.62 4.02
CA VAL A 52 15.83 7.40 3.28
C VAL A 52 15.73 7.63 1.79
N LYS A 53 16.04 6.60 1.02
CA LYS A 53 15.66 6.49 -0.38
C LYS A 53 14.34 5.74 -0.48
N LEU A 54 13.35 6.39 -1.08
CA LEU A 54 12.00 5.89 -1.27
C LEU A 54 11.75 5.70 -2.77
N GLN A 55 11.40 4.48 -3.17
CA GLN A 55 11.02 4.15 -4.54
C GLN A 55 9.50 4.28 -4.69
N VAL A 56 9.04 5.28 -5.44
CA VAL A 56 7.61 5.51 -5.69
C VAL A 56 7.15 4.61 -6.84
N PHE A 57 6.00 3.97 -6.67
CA PHE A 57 5.45 3.02 -7.65
C PHE A 57 4.73 3.70 -8.82
N GLU A 58 4.30 4.93 -8.60
CA GLU A 58 3.53 5.73 -9.55
C GLU A 58 4.29 7.00 -9.96
N ASP A 59 3.68 7.77 -10.85
CA ASP A 59 4.24 9.02 -11.37
C ASP A 59 4.36 10.12 -10.30
N THR A 60 5.58 10.59 -10.08
CA THR A 60 5.95 11.62 -9.07
C THR A 60 5.80 13.06 -9.54
N ARG A 61 5.23 13.33 -10.73
CA ARG A 61 4.97 14.72 -11.19
C ARG A 61 4.23 15.54 -10.13
N GLY A 62 4.80 16.66 -9.70
CA GLY A 62 4.21 17.52 -8.69
C GLY A 62 4.75 17.28 -7.27
N VAL A 63 5.54 16.23 -7.03
CA VAL A 63 6.40 16.13 -5.84
C VAL A 63 7.38 17.30 -5.86
N ARG A 64 7.51 17.98 -4.72
CA ARG A 64 8.38 19.15 -4.53
C ARG A 64 9.26 18.98 -3.31
N PHE A 65 10.25 19.85 -3.19
CA PHE A 65 10.98 19.98 -1.95
C PHE A 65 10.01 20.29 -0.80
N GLY A 66 10.13 19.56 0.31
CA GLY A 66 9.28 19.71 1.49
C GLY A 66 7.96 18.94 1.45
N THR A 67 7.63 18.25 0.34
CA THR A 67 6.43 17.39 0.26
C THR A 67 6.43 16.39 1.41
N HIS A 68 5.27 16.26 2.09
CA HIS A 68 5.12 15.42 3.27
C HIS A 68 5.09 13.93 2.91
N VAL A 69 5.66 13.11 3.79
CA VAL A 69 5.67 11.66 3.69
C VAL A 69 5.30 11.06 5.05
N GLU A 70 4.39 10.09 5.05
CA GLU A 70 4.01 9.30 6.22
C GLU A 70 4.44 7.84 6.03
N PHE A 71 5.07 7.25 7.03
CA PHE A 71 5.53 5.86 6.99
C PHE A 71 4.50 4.94 7.66
N SER A 72 4.08 3.89 6.95
CA SER A 72 2.89 3.09 7.34
C SER A 72 3.15 2.07 8.44
N THR A 73 4.41 1.78 8.78
CA THR A 73 4.85 0.62 9.57
C THR A 73 4.61 -0.75 8.94
N HIS A 74 3.93 -0.83 7.80
CA HIS A 74 3.64 -2.05 7.06
C HIS A 74 4.65 -2.28 5.92
N LEU A 75 4.84 -3.54 5.54
CA LEU A 75 5.55 -3.86 4.29
C LEU A 75 4.55 -3.77 3.13
N LEU A 76 5.03 -3.95 1.90
CA LEU A 76 4.11 -4.19 0.80
C LEU A 76 3.42 -5.55 1.02
N GLU A 77 2.11 -5.50 1.18
CA GLU A 77 1.27 -6.64 1.51
C GLU A 77 0.26 -6.87 0.39
N ALA A 78 -0.12 -8.14 0.19
CA ALA A 78 -1.21 -8.52 -0.69
C ALA A 78 -2.34 -9.11 0.15
N GLU A 79 -3.57 -8.74 -0.16
CA GLU A 79 -4.76 -9.29 0.45
C GLU A 79 -5.10 -10.65 -0.18
N LEU A 80 -5.29 -11.67 0.65
CA LEU A 80 -5.58 -13.03 0.21
C LEU A 80 -6.96 -13.46 0.68
N GLY A 81 -7.79 -13.92 -0.25
CA GLY A 81 -9.11 -14.44 0.08
C GLY A 81 -9.98 -14.75 -1.14
N PRO A 82 -11.20 -15.25 -0.89
CA PRO A 82 -12.18 -15.49 -1.94
C PRO A 82 -12.52 -14.19 -2.68
N GLY A 83 -12.52 -14.24 -4.02
CA GLY A 83 -12.81 -13.09 -4.88
C GLY A 83 -11.63 -12.57 -5.70
N LEU A 84 -10.41 -13.08 -5.43
CA LEU A 84 -9.26 -12.83 -6.29
C LEU A 84 -9.46 -13.43 -7.68
N LEU A 85 -9.93 -14.67 -7.74
CA LEU A 85 -10.25 -15.32 -9.01
C LEU A 85 -11.38 -14.53 -9.69
N THR A 86 -11.31 -14.43 -11.02
CA THR A 86 -12.19 -13.62 -11.89
C THR A 86 -11.96 -12.11 -11.85
N SER A 87 -11.09 -11.60 -10.98
CA SER A 87 -10.73 -10.18 -10.93
C SER A 87 -9.44 -9.88 -11.70
N ILE A 88 -9.33 -8.69 -12.29
CA ILE A 88 -8.12 -8.19 -12.96
C ILE A 88 -7.47 -7.13 -12.07
N PHE A 89 -6.20 -7.34 -11.72
CA PHE A 89 -5.43 -6.44 -10.83
C PHE A 89 -4.24 -5.80 -11.53
N ASP A 90 -3.79 -4.65 -11.01
CA ASP A 90 -2.47 -4.10 -11.32
C ASP A 90 -1.36 -4.67 -10.41
N GLY A 91 -0.14 -4.14 -10.55
CA GLY A 91 1.02 -4.56 -9.75
C GLY A 91 0.96 -4.21 -8.25
N LEU A 92 -0.01 -3.38 -7.83
CA LEU A 92 -0.26 -3.02 -6.43
C LEU A 92 -1.54 -3.67 -5.89
N GLN A 93 -2.09 -4.64 -6.63
CA GLN A 93 -3.33 -5.34 -6.32
C GLN A 93 -4.58 -4.45 -6.31
N ASN A 94 -4.56 -3.32 -7.04
CA ASN A 94 -5.78 -2.56 -7.25
C ASN A 94 -6.67 -3.24 -8.29
N PRO A 95 -7.97 -3.42 -8.03
CA PRO A 95 -8.86 -4.10 -8.95
C PRO A 95 -9.28 -3.15 -10.09
N LEU A 96 -8.80 -3.42 -11.30
CA LEU A 96 -8.80 -2.49 -12.43
C LEU A 96 -10.19 -2.17 -12.96
N GLU A 97 -11.12 -3.13 -12.92
CA GLU A 97 -12.51 -2.91 -13.38
C GLU A 97 -13.22 -1.88 -12.49
N GLN A 98 -13.02 -1.98 -11.18
CA GLN A 98 -13.60 -1.10 -10.17
C GLN A 98 -12.96 0.29 -10.25
N ILE A 99 -11.64 0.36 -10.47
CA ILE A 99 -10.98 1.64 -10.74
C ILE A 99 -11.56 2.27 -12.00
N ALA A 100 -11.68 1.54 -13.11
CA ALA A 100 -12.23 2.07 -14.35
C ALA A 100 -13.67 2.57 -14.19
N ASN A 101 -14.49 1.87 -13.40
CA ASN A 101 -15.84 2.31 -13.05
C ASN A 101 -15.85 3.61 -12.23
N ALA A 102 -14.84 3.85 -11.39
CA ALA A 102 -14.74 5.03 -10.54
C ALA A 102 -14.08 6.23 -11.25
N THR A 103 -13.08 6.00 -12.10
CA THR A 103 -12.24 7.06 -12.68
C THR A 103 -12.36 7.20 -14.20
N GLY A 104 -13.10 6.31 -14.86
CA GLY A 104 -13.25 6.28 -16.31
C GLY A 104 -12.11 5.56 -17.02
N LEU A 105 -11.80 5.97 -18.27
CA LEU A 105 -10.89 5.24 -19.16
C LEU A 105 -9.42 5.28 -18.73
N PHE A 106 -9.00 6.31 -17.99
CA PHE A 106 -7.61 6.50 -17.57
C PHE A 106 -7.43 6.21 -16.09
N LEU A 107 -6.32 5.55 -15.75
CA LEU A 107 -5.93 5.32 -14.37
C LEU A 107 -5.49 6.64 -13.73
N THR A 108 -6.16 7.02 -12.64
CA THR A 108 -5.77 8.18 -11.85
C THR A 108 -4.83 7.71 -10.75
N ARG A 109 -3.64 8.31 -10.68
CA ARG A 109 -2.66 7.99 -9.65
C ARG A 109 -3.18 8.24 -8.24
N GLY A 110 -2.69 7.48 -7.27
CA GLY A 110 -3.11 7.58 -5.88
C GLY A 110 -4.55 7.12 -5.63
N THR A 111 -5.11 6.33 -6.56
CA THR A 111 -6.39 5.64 -6.38
C THR A 111 -6.10 4.24 -5.88
N TYR A 112 -6.47 3.95 -4.63
CA TYR A 112 -6.36 2.63 -4.04
C TYR A 112 -7.74 2.14 -3.63
N LEU A 113 -8.14 0.97 -4.14
CA LEU A 113 -9.38 0.30 -3.77
C LEU A 113 -9.07 -1.04 -3.10
N PRO A 114 -9.90 -1.51 -2.14
CA PRO A 114 -9.76 -2.85 -1.58
C PRO A 114 -9.68 -3.92 -2.67
N ALA A 115 -8.78 -4.89 -2.53
CA ALA A 115 -8.60 -5.94 -3.53
C ALA A 115 -9.79 -6.91 -3.53
N LEU A 116 -10.42 -7.12 -2.37
CA LEU A 116 -11.59 -7.97 -2.20
C LEU A 116 -12.87 -7.14 -2.01
N ASP A 117 -13.97 -7.63 -2.57
CA ASP A 117 -15.29 -7.05 -2.35
C ASP A 117 -15.88 -7.54 -1.01
N TYR A 118 -15.79 -6.72 0.03
CA TYR A 118 -16.36 -7.01 1.35
C TYR A 118 -17.89 -7.03 1.40
N LYS A 119 -18.59 -6.65 0.32
CA LYS A 119 -20.05 -6.75 0.24
C LYS A 119 -20.49 -8.07 -0.37
N ARG A 120 -19.59 -8.82 -0.98
CA ARG A 120 -19.89 -10.13 -1.58
C ARG A 120 -20.03 -11.19 -0.50
N HIS A 121 -21.12 -11.94 -0.56
CA HIS A 121 -21.33 -13.11 0.27
C HIS A 121 -20.78 -14.36 -0.39
N TRP A 122 -20.28 -15.28 0.44
CA TRP A 122 -19.70 -16.56 0.03
C TRP A 122 -20.39 -17.69 0.79
N ASP A 123 -20.65 -18.79 0.09
CA ASP A 123 -21.20 -20.02 0.67
C ASP A 123 -20.11 -20.79 1.43
N TYR A 124 -19.76 -20.28 2.60
CA TYR A 124 -18.72 -20.83 3.48
C TYR A 124 -19.22 -22.06 4.24
N HIS A 125 -18.43 -23.14 4.22
CA HIS A 125 -18.73 -24.39 4.91
C HIS A 125 -17.60 -24.73 5.89
N PRO A 126 -17.76 -24.50 7.20
CA PRO A 126 -16.68 -24.70 8.15
C PRO A 126 -16.25 -26.17 8.24
N THR A 127 -14.94 -26.42 8.25
CA THR A 127 -14.35 -27.75 8.47
C THR A 127 -13.82 -27.93 9.91
N CYS A 128 -13.69 -26.84 10.67
CA CYS A 128 -13.29 -26.84 12.08
C CYS A 128 -14.44 -26.42 13.02
N GLN A 129 -14.31 -26.73 14.32
CA GLN A 129 -15.28 -26.45 15.37
C GLN A 129 -14.71 -25.58 16.50
N ILE A 130 -15.61 -24.99 17.29
CA ILE A 130 -15.23 -24.21 18.47
C ILE A 130 -14.53 -25.13 19.47
N GLY A 131 -13.30 -24.77 19.83
CA GLY A 131 -12.46 -25.54 20.75
C GLY A 131 -11.35 -26.33 20.07
N ASP A 132 -11.36 -26.44 18.74
CA ASP A 132 -10.26 -27.03 17.99
C ASP A 132 -8.98 -26.20 18.13
N VAL A 133 -7.85 -26.89 18.24
CA VAL A 133 -6.51 -26.28 18.22
C VAL A 133 -5.96 -26.44 16.81
N LEU A 134 -5.76 -25.33 16.11
CA LEU A 134 -5.29 -25.31 14.72
C LEU A 134 -3.88 -24.69 14.61
N CYS A 135 -3.19 -25.03 13.53
CA CYS A 135 -1.93 -24.41 13.14
C CYS A 135 -2.10 -23.41 11.99
N ARG A 136 -1.08 -22.55 11.80
CA ARG A 136 -1.06 -21.61 10.67
C ARG A 136 -1.08 -22.36 9.34
N GLY A 137 -2.00 -21.97 8.46
CA GLY A 137 -2.16 -22.57 7.13
C GLY A 137 -3.08 -23.79 7.09
N GLU A 138 -3.66 -24.20 8.22
CA GLU A 138 -4.71 -25.22 8.22
C GLU A 138 -6.01 -24.65 7.63
N GLU A 139 -6.74 -25.52 6.92
CA GLU A 139 -8.03 -25.22 6.32
C GLU A 139 -9.10 -25.04 7.40
N ILE A 140 -9.94 -24.01 7.24
CA ILE A 140 -11.07 -23.72 8.13
C ILE A 140 -12.44 -23.88 7.45
N GLY A 141 -12.46 -23.94 6.11
CA GLY A 141 -13.64 -24.10 5.25
C GLY A 141 -13.45 -23.52 3.87
#